data_AF-A0A925UA42-F1
#
_entry.id   AF-A0A925UA42-F1
#
_cell.length_a   1.000
_cell.length_b   1.000
_cell.length_c   1.000
_cell.angle_alpha   90.00
_cell.angle_beta   90.00
_cell.angle_gamma   90.00
#
_symmetry.space_group_name_H-M   'P 1'
#
loop_
_entity.id
_entity.type
_entity.pdbx_description
1 polymer ?
#
loop_
_entity_poly.entity_id
_entity_poly.type
_entity_poly.pdbx_seq_one_letter_code
_entity_poly.pdbx_strand_id
1 'polypeptide(L)'
;MMAEGRLIVIGCDNTVNLSSILKSMEETMDPFNNVISATRVSDLAGIAKSLDPHLIILCFKNNRTALNEIHSLVRKPEIPILCLIEKHDSHTLTWNKNAIVFTHPIEHIDNKEFLRMAISSILLLGTSSLERSSESTFAGTIRDNHTNNRNLSRYVLELDKKVEVLAKVKNRISELYPRVDDPTRAELTAIVNSIKASANDANLWDDFKLYFQQTNPRFLRALAQKHPMLTSIDLKYCCYLKMNMTNDDIRSLLGINQESVRTHKYRLKKKMSLPKEQNLITYLRAVD
;
A
#
# COMPACT_ATOMS: atom_id res chain seq x y z
N MET A 1 -9.94 -30.17 -10.27
CA MET A 1 -10.18 -30.08 -8.81
C MET A 1 -10.98 -28.80 -8.61
N MET A 2 -12.21 -28.87 -8.09
CA MET A 2 -13.05 -27.69 -7.92
C MET A 2 -12.41 -26.79 -6.86
N ALA A 3 -12.34 -25.47 -7.10
CA ALA A 3 -11.79 -24.52 -6.14
C ALA A 3 -12.65 -24.56 -4.87
N GLU A 4 -12.05 -24.96 -3.73
CA GLU A 4 -12.72 -24.85 -2.44
C GLU A 4 -13.03 -23.38 -2.16
N GLY A 5 -14.27 -23.13 -1.75
CA GLY A 5 -14.73 -21.78 -1.48
C GLY A 5 -14.09 -21.16 -0.25
N ARG A 6 -13.71 -19.87 -0.33
CA ARG A 6 -13.11 -19.16 0.81
C ARG A 6 -14.21 -18.76 1.78
N LEU A 7 -14.11 -19.22 3.02
CA LEU A 7 -15.05 -18.88 4.08
C LEU A 7 -14.66 -17.56 4.75
N ILE A 8 -15.55 -16.58 4.74
CA ILE A 8 -15.39 -15.28 5.40
C ILE A 8 -16.45 -15.17 6.50
N VAL A 9 -16.03 -14.82 7.70
CA VAL A 9 -16.95 -14.65 8.84
C VAL A 9 -16.96 -13.19 9.28
N ILE A 10 -18.14 -12.59 9.36
CA ILE A 10 -18.33 -11.17 9.69
C ILE A 10 -19.01 -11.06 11.05
N GLY A 11 -18.35 -10.43 12.02
CA GLY A 11 -18.95 -10.02 13.28
C GLY A 11 -19.38 -8.56 13.22
N CYS A 12 -20.69 -8.28 13.29
CA CYS A 12 -21.18 -6.89 13.26
C CYS A 12 -22.48 -6.73 14.06
N ASP A 13 -22.51 -5.75 14.96
CA ASP A 13 -23.70 -5.42 15.77
C ASP A 13 -24.61 -4.36 15.11
N ASN A 14 -24.23 -3.85 13.95
CA ASN A 14 -24.96 -2.81 13.21
C ASN A 14 -25.37 -3.29 11.81
N THR A 15 -26.67 -3.32 11.55
CA THR A 15 -27.25 -3.79 10.28
C THR A 15 -26.90 -2.92 9.07
N VAL A 16 -26.68 -1.61 9.27
CA VAL A 16 -26.24 -0.69 8.20
C VAL A 16 -24.82 -1.03 7.78
N ASN A 17 -23.91 -1.16 8.74
CA ASN A 17 -22.51 -1.49 8.48
C ASN A 17 -22.37 -2.87 7.85
N LEU A 18 -23.11 -3.86 8.37
CA LEU A 18 -23.16 -5.21 7.78
C LEU A 18 -23.60 -5.16 6.31
N SER A 19 -24.63 -4.36 6.00
CA SER A 19 -25.12 -4.19 4.63
C SER A 19 -24.07 -3.54 3.71
N SER A 20 -23.32 -2.54 4.20
CA SER A 20 -22.23 -1.91 3.44
C SER A 20 -21.08 -2.88 3.16
N ILE A 21 -20.73 -3.73 4.14
CA ILE A 21 -19.71 -4.79 3.98
C ILE A 21 -20.17 -5.80 2.93
N LEU A 22 -21.39 -6.33 3.05
CA LEU A 22 -21.94 -7.33 2.13
C LEU A 22 -22.03 -6.79 0.70
N LYS A 23 -22.53 -5.56 0.50
CA LYS A 23 -22.58 -4.91 -0.82
C LYS A 23 -21.19 -4.73 -1.44
N SER A 24 -20.17 -4.46 -0.63
CA SER A 24 -18.79 -4.35 -1.10
C SER A 24 -18.21 -5.69 -1.57
N MET A 25 -18.84 -6.80 -1.16
CA MET A 25 -18.44 -8.16 -1.50
C MET A 25 -19.27 -8.74 -2.68
N GLU A 26 -20.57 -8.42 -2.76
CA GLU A 26 -21.48 -8.93 -3.80
C GLU A 26 -21.13 -8.47 -5.23
N GLU A 27 -20.68 -7.23 -5.41
CA GLU A 27 -20.53 -6.63 -6.75
C GLU A 27 -19.35 -7.20 -7.56
N THR A 28 -18.52 -8.09 -7.00
CA THR A 28 -17.33 -8.58 -7.73
C THR A 28 -16.59 -9.79 -7.15
N MET A 29 -17.12 -10.49 -6.15
CA MET A 29 -16.40 -11.65 -5.60
C MET A 29 -16.42 -12.86 -6.53
N ASP A 30 -15.33 -13.61 -6.47
CA ASP A 30 -15.25 -14.99 -6.96
C ASP A 30 -16.49 -15.75 -6.43
N PRO A 31 -17.30 -16.43 -7.26
CA PRO A 31 -18.55 -17.09 -6.86
C PRO A 31 -18.37 -18.18 -5.77
N PHE A 32 -17.14 -18.43 -5.35
CA PHE A 32 -16.75 -19.41 -4.34
C PHE A 32 -16.59 -18.79 -2.93
N ASN A 33 -16.77 -17.49 -2.72
CA ASN A 33 -16.67 -16.93 -1.37
C ASN A 33 -17.95 -17.18 -0.57
N ASN A 34 -17.84 -17.95 0.51
CA ASN A 34 -18.95 -18.26 1.41
C ASN A 34 -18.91 -17.28 2.58
N VAL A 35 -19.96 -16.48 2.80
CA VAL A 35 -19.99 -15.44 3.82
C VAL A 35 -20.97 -15.81 4.92
N ILE A 36 -20.52 -15.77 6.18
CA ILE A 36 -21.36 -16.01 7.36
C ILE A 36 -21.28 -14.79 8.27
N SER A 37 -22.41 -14.25 8.70
CA SER A 37 -22.46 -13.12 9.62
C SER A 37 -22.93 -13.53 11.01
N ALA A 38 -22.39 -12.89 12.05
CA ALA A 38 -22.78 -13.03 13.44
C ALA A 38 -23.00 -11.65 14.06
N THR A 39 -24.11 -11.49 14.78
CA THR A 39 -24.46 -10.22 15.45
C THR A 39 -24.02 -10.17 16.91
N ARG A 40 -23.61 -11.31 17.48
CA ARG A 40 -23.08 -11.42 18.84
C ARG A 40 -21.66 -11.98 18.81
N VAL A 41 -20.82 -11.52 19.72
CA VAL A 41 -19.43 -11.97 19.83
C VAL A 41 -19.33 -13.46 20.14
N SER A 42 -20.20 -13.98 21.02
CA SER A 42 -20.29 -15.41 21.36
C SER A 42 -20.54 -16.29 20.13
N ASP A 43 -21.42 -15.82 19.24
CA ASP A 43 -21.83 -16.57 18.05
C ASP A 43 -20.70 -16.55 17.02
N LEU A 44 -20.08 -15.38 16.83
CA LEU A 44 -18.89 -15.24 16.00
C LEU A 44 -17.77 -16.19 16.45
N ALA A 45 -17.51 -16.23 17.76
CA ALA A 45 -16.47 -17.05 18.33
C ALA A 45 -16.76 -18.55 18.16
N GLY A 46 -18.01 -18.97 18.31
CA GLY A 46 -18.46 -20.33 18.03
C GLY A 46 -18.29 -20.71 16.55
N ILE A 47 -18.66 -19.83 15.63
CA ILE A 47 -18.52 -20.03 14.18
C ILE A 47 -17.05 -20.12 13.78
N ALA A 48 -16.22 -19.17 14.25
CA ALA A 48 -14.79 -19.14 13.95
C ALA A 48 -14.07 -20.40 14.45
N LYS A 49 -14.47 -20.94 15.60
CA LYS A 49 -13.93 -22.19 16.15
C LYS A 49 -14.34 -23.44 15.35
N SER A 50 -15.57 -23.48 14.85
CA SER A 50 -16.13 -24.67 14.20
C SER A 50 -15.81 -24.77 12.71
N LEU A 51 -15.64 -23.64 12.01
CA LEU A 51 -15.60 -23.60 10.55
C LEU A 51 -14.26 -23.18 9.93
N ASP A 52 -13.25 -22.86 10.74
CA ASP A 52 -11.89 -22.49 10.31
C ASP A 52 -11.88 -21.44 9.16
N PRO A 53 -12.37 -20.22 9.41
CA PRO A 53 -12.53 -19.22 8.37
C PRO A 53 -11.19 -18.73 7.81
N HIS A 54 -11.23 -18.31 6.55
CA HIS A 54 -10.07 -17.74 5.84
C HIS A 54 -9.87 -16.25 6.15
N LEU A 55 -10.91 -15.57 6.63
CA LEU A 55 -10.88 -14.19 7.08
C LEU A 55 -11.99 -13.96 8.10
N ILE A 56 -11.68 -13.22 9.16
CA ILE A 56 -12.67 -12.71 10.10
C ILE A 56 -12.73 -11.18 9.96
N ILE A 57 -13.92 -10.62 9.75
CA ILE A 57 -14.14 -9.16 9.72
C ILE A 57 -14.87 -8.76 11.00
N LEU A 58 -14.32 -7.79 11.75
CA LEU A 58 -14.90 -7.28 12.99
C LEU A 58 -15.40 -5.86 12.80
N CYS A 59 -16.68 -5.65 13.04
CA CYS A 59 -17.38 -4.38 12.99
C CYS A 59 -18.37 -4.28 14.18
N PHE A 60 -17.87 -4.58 15.38
CA PHE A 60 -18.61 -4.33 16.62
C PHE A 60 -18.26 -2.95 17.15
N LYS A 61 -19.18 -2.35 17.93
CA LYS A 61 -18.88 -1.15 18.74
C LYS A 61 -17.69 -1.36 19.68
N ASN A 62 -17.45 -2.60 20.11
CA ASN A 62 -16.29 -2.95 20.95
C ASN A 62 -15.54 -4.16 20.38
N ASN A 63 -14.74 -3.89 19.34
CA ASN A 63 -13.89 -4.89 18.70
C ASN A 63 -12.87 -5.53 19.65
N ARG A 64 -12.49 -4.86 20.75
CA ARG A 64 -11.55 -5.41 21.73
C ARG A 64 -12.11 -6.67 22.41
N THR A 65 -13.38 -6.65 22.80
CA THR A 65 -14.03 -7.83 23.39
C THR A 65 -14.05 -8.99 22.39
N ALA A 66 -14.37 -8.71 21.13
CA ALA A 66 -14.37 -9.72 20.08
C ALA A 66 -12.99 -10.31 19.80
N LEU A 67 -11.96 -9.48 19.72
CA LEU A 67 -10.58 -9.92 19.56
C LEU A 67 -10.13 -10.84 20.70
N ASN A 68 -10.46 -10.51 21.95
CA ASN A 68 -10.09 -11.31 23.11
C ASN A 68 -10.80 -12.68 23.13
N GLU A 69 -12.11 -12.71 22.82
CA GLU A 69 -12.86 -13.98 22.76
C GLU A 69 -12.35 -14.88 21.64
N ILE A 70 -12.18 -14.34 20.42
CA ILE A 70 -11.67 -15.08 19.26
C ILE A 70 -10.26 -15.61 19.55
N HIS A 71 -9.40 -14.78 20.17
CA HIS A 71 -8.06 -15.19 20.55
C HIS A 71 -8.04 -16.39 21.49
N SER A 72 -8.96 -16.45 22.46
CA SER A 72 -9.04 -17.56 23.42
C SER A 72 -9.49 -18.89 22.79
N LEU A 73 -10.07 -18.86 21.58
CA LEU A 73 -10.79 -19.98 20.98
C LEU A 73 -10.17 -20.47 19.66
N VAL A 74 -9.52 -19.59 18.90
CA VAL A 74 -8.90 -19.93 17.61
C VAL A 74 -7.55 -20.58 17.86
N ARG A 75 -7.48 -21.90 17.59
CA ARG A 75 -6.27 -22.72 17.75
C ARG A 75 -5.17 -22.41 16.73
N LYS A 76 -5.49 -21.69 15.64
CA LYS A 76 -4.55 -21.29 14.59
C LYS A 76 -4.25 -19.79 14.65
N PRO A 77 -3.00 -19.37 14.95
CA PRO A 77 -2.61 -17.95 14.93
C PRO A 77 -2.60 -17.31 13.53
N GLU A 78 -2.96 -18.07 12.49
CA GLU A 78 -2.79 -17.70 11.08
C GLU A 78 -4.03 -17.10 10.42
N ILE A 79 -5.21 -17.12 11.08
CA ILE A 79 -6.42 -16.53 10.51
C ILE A 79 -6.30 -15.01 10.55
N PRO A 80 -6.31 -14.32 9.39
CA PRO A 80 -6.27 -12.87 9.38
C PRO A 80 -7.61 -12.29 9.87
N ILE A 81 -7.50 -11.22 10.66
CA ILE A 81 -8.64 -10.47 11.21
C ILE A 81 -8.61 -9.05 10.66
N LEU A 82 -9.70 -8.60 10.05
CA LEU A 82 -9.90 -7.21 9.62
C LEU A 82 -10.81 -6.49 10.61
N CYS A 83 -10.26 -5.57 11.40
CA CYS A 83 -11.01 -4.75 12.34
C CYS A 83 -11.41 -3.41 11.70
N LEU A 84 -12.70 -3.14 11.61
CA LEU A 84 -13.23 -1.83 11.25
C LEU A 84 -13.28 -0.95 12.51
N ILE A 85 -12.47 0.10 12.55
CA ILE A 85 -12.20 0.88 13.76
C ILE A 85 -12.58 2.35 13.59
N GLU A 86 -13.05 2.98 14.66
CA GLU A 86 -13.13 4.44 14.71
C GLU A 86 -11.72 5.03 14.91
N LYS A 87 -11.48 6.28 14.46
CA LYS A 87 -10.17 6.95 14.54
C LYS A 87 -9.57 6.94 15.95
N HIS A 88 -10.42 6.95 16.98
CA HIS A 88 -10.02 6.99 18.39
C HIS A 88 -9.68 5.61 18.98
N ASP A 89 -10.05 4.51 18.32
CA ASP A 89 -9.88 3.14 18.85
C ASP A 89 -8.53 2.49 18.49
N SER A 90 -7.75 3.12 17.61
CA SER A 90 -6.46 2.59 17.16
C SER A 90 -5.46 2.38 18.30
N HIS A 91 -5.51 3.20 19.35
CA HIS A 91 -4.61 3.12 20.51
C HIS A 91 -5.11 2.18 21.63
N THR A 92 -6.39 1.85 21.65
CA THR A 92 -7.02 1.03 22.71
C THR A 92 -7.11 -0.45 22.35
N LEU A 93 -6.89 -0.81 21.08
CA LEU A 93 -6.85 -2.18 20.62
C LEU A 93 -5.54 -2.84 21.03
N THR A 94 -5.62 -3.66 22.08
CA THR A 94 -4.54 -4.57 22.49
C THR A 94 -4.88 -5.97 22.01
N TRP A 95 -4.06 -6.57 21.14
CA TRP A 95 -4.19 -7.96 20.72
C TRP A 95 -2.88 -8.72 20.91
N ASN A 96 -2.96 -10.06 20.90
CA ASN A 96 -1.78 -10.91 21.01
C ASN A 96 -0.85 -10.68 19.80
N LYS A 97 0.47 -10.57 20.03
CA LYS A 97 1.49 -10.42 18.98
C LYS A 97 1.46 -11.51 17.90
N ASN A 98 0.86 -12.65 18.20
CA ASN A 98 0.75 -13.78 17.26
C ASN A 98 -0.50 -13.71 16.38
N ALA A 99 -1.43 -12.78 16.62
CA ALA A 99 -2.61 -12.61 15.77
C ALA A 99 -2.32 -11.64 14.61
N ILE A 100 -2.74 -12.02 13.40
CA ILE A 100 -2.64 -11.17 12.20
C ILE A 100 -3.86 -10.26 12.16
N VAL A 101 -3.72 -9.03 12.66
CA VAL A 101 -4.82 -8.06 12.71
C VAL A 101 -4.53 -6.89 11.77
N PHE A 102 -5.43 -6.69 10.81
CA PHE A 102 -5.50 -5.51 9.96
C PHE A 102 -6.54 -4.54 10.51
N THR A 103 -6.33 -3.25 10.33
CA THR A 103 -7.28 -2.22 10.73
C THR A 103 -7.74 -1.42 9.52
N HIS A 104 -9.00 -1.00 9.54
CA HIS A 104 -9.59 -0.20 8.48
C HIS A 104 -10.51 0.86 9.11
N PRO A 105 -10.42 2.14 8.72
CA PRO A 105 -11.29 3.17 9.27
C PRO A 105 -12.75 2.91 8.91
N ILE A 106 -13.63 2.85 9.92
CA ILE A 106 -15.06 2.61 9.70
C ILE A 106 -15.75 3.74 8.93
N GLU A 107 -15.20 4.96 8.97
CA GLU A 107 -15.65 6.12 8.20
C GLU A 107 -15.57 5.91 6.67
N HIS A 108 -14.84 4.89 6.22
CA HIS A 108 -14.69 4.54 4.81
C HIS A 108 -15.43 3.26 4.44
N ILE A 109 -16.31 2.73 5.31
CA ILE A 109 -17.06 1.49 5.07
C ILE A 109 -17.95 1.56 3.82
N ASP A 110 -18.45 2.75 3.48
CA ASP A 110 -19.27 2.97 2.29
C ASP A 110 -18.43 3.13 1.01
N ASN A 111 -17.11 3.30 1.13
CA ASN A 111 -16.20 3.24 -0.01
C ASN A 111 -15.93 1.77 -0.38
N LYS A 112 -16.84 1.22 -1.19
CA LYS A 112 -16.84 -0.18 -1.60
C LYS A 112 -15.52 -0.63 -2.22
N GLU A 113 -14.89 0.19 -3.05
CA GLU A 113 -13.61 -0.15 -3.69
C GLU A 113 -12.50 -0.32 -2.64
N PHE A 114 -12.45 0.59 -1.68
CA PHE A 114 -11.39 0.58 -0.66
C PHE A 114 -11.52 -0.62 0.29
N LEU A 115 -12.73 -0.89 0.78
CA LEU A 115 -13.00 -2.06 1.61
C LEU A 115 -12.77 -3.38 0.85
N ARG A 116 -13.19 -3.43 -0.42
CA ARG A 116 -12.94 -4.58 -1.29
C ARG A 116 -11.46 -4.84 -1.51
N MET A 117 -10.66 -3.80 -1.75
CA MET A 117 -9.21 -3.93 -1.92
C MET A 117 -8.54 -4.44 -0.63
N ALA A 118 -9.00 -3.96 0.53
CA ALA A 118 -8.53 -4.45 1.82
C ALA A 118 -8.85 -5.94 2.01
N ILE A 119 -10.11 -6.35 1.79
CA ILE A 119 -10.52 -7.77 1.91
C ILE A 119 -9.74 -8.65 0.93
N SER A 120 -9.61 -8.23 -0.34
CA SER A 120 -8.95 -9.01 -1.39
C SER A 120 -7.46 -9.19 -1.13
N SER A 121 -6.77 -8.13 -0.70
CA SER A 121 -5.35 -8.19 -0.38
C SER A 121 -5.08 -9.08 0.84
N ILE A 122 -5.93 -9.02 1.87
CA ILE A 122 -5.81 -9.87 3.05
C ILE A 122 -5.99 -11.35 2.70
N LEU A 123 -7.00 -11.68 1.90
CA LEU A 123 -7.23 -13.06 1.45
C LEU A 123 -6.06 -13.59 0.59
N LEU A 124 -5.44 -12.74 -0.23
CA LEU A 124 -4.26 -13.10 -1.04
C LEU A 124 -3.00 -13.33 -0.18
N LEU A 125 -2.86 -12.57 0.93
CA LEU A 125 -1.81 -12.80 1.92
C LEU A 125 -2.03 -14.13 2.67
N GLY A 126 -3.29 -14.52 2.91
CA GLY A 126 -3.63 -15.82 3.46
C GLY A 126 -3.23 -16.99 2.55
N THR A 127 -3.45 -16.89 1.23
CA THR A 127 -3.15 -17.98 0.28
C THR A 127 -1.65 -18.22 0.06
N SER A 128 -0.83 -17.17 0.09
CA SER A 128 0.64 -17.27 -0.04
C SER A 128 1.32 -17.91 1.19
N SER A 129 0.57 -18.14 2.27
CA SER A 129 1.02 -18.89 3.44
C SER A 129 0.75 -20.39 3.31
N LEU A 130 -0.33 -20.77 2.61
CA LEU A 130 -0.75 -22.17 2.39
C LEU A 130 -0.04 -22.82 1.19
N GLU A 131 0.30 -22.06 0.15
CA GLU A 131 1.02 -22.56 -1.04
C GLU A 131 2.50 -22.87 -0.79
N ARG A 132 3.05 -22.45 0.36
CA ARG A 132 4.45 -22.75 0.72
C ARG A 132 4.72 -24.23 1.03
N SER A 133 3.66 -25.03 1.18
CA SER A 133 3.73 -26.48 1.44
C SER A 133 3.60 -27.36 0.19
N SER A 134 3.19 -26.83 -0.97
CA SER A 134 3.00 -27.66 -2.16
C SER A 134 3.28 -26.89 -3.45
N GLU A 135 4.39 -27.28 -4.06
CA GLU A 135 4.70 -27.20 -5.49
C GLU A 135 5.20 -25.87 -6.06
N SER A 136 6.50 -25.90 -6.35
CA SER A 136 7.17 -25.20 -7.43
C SER A 136 6.34 -25.14 -8.72
N THR A 137 5.94 -23.94 -9.15
CA THR A 137 5.97 -23.63 -10.59
C THR A 137 6.10 -22.13 -10.85
N PHE A 138 7.23 -21.79 -11.46
CA PHE A 138 7.74 -20.48 -11.89
C PHE A 138 6.82 -19.67 -12.84
N ALA A 139 5.57 -20.08 -13.07
CA ALA A 139 4.66 -19.48 -14.05
C ALA A 139 3.70 -18.42 -13.46
N GLY A 140 3.41 -18.44 -12.15
CA GLY A 140 2.49 -17.48 -11.51
C GLY A 140 3.09 -16.08 -11.29
N THR A 141 4.36 -16.02 -10.90
CA THR A 141 5.07 -14.77 -10.57
C THR A 141 5.20 -13.78 -11.74
N ILE A 142 5.12 -14.26 -13.00
CA ILE A 142 5.19 -13.41 -14.19
C ILE A 142 3.84 -12.71 -14.46
N ARG A 143 2.70 -13.34 -14.11
CA ARG A 143 1.36 -12.73 -14.30
C ARG A 143 1.06 -11.67 -13.26
N ASP A 144 1.43 -11.89 -12.00
CA ASP A 144 1.23 -10.92 -10.92
C ASP A 144 2.15 -9.70 -11.01
N ASN A 145 3.39 -9.89 -11.49
CA ASN A 145 4.23 -8.75 -11.85
C ASN A 145 3.66 -7.97 -13.04
N HIS A 146 2.96 -8.61 -13.98
CA HIS A 146 2.33 -7.93 -15.11
C HIS A 146 1.07 -7.14 -14.72
N THR A 147 0.28 -7.62 -13.76
CA THR A 147 -0.90 -6.92 -13.24
C THR A 147 -0.50 -5.78 -12.29
N ASN A 148 0.49 -5.98 -11.41
CA ASN A 148 1.08 -4.90 -10.62
C ASN A 148 1.81 -3.88 -11.49
N ASN A 149 2.57 -4.30 -12.51
CA ASN A 149 3.10 -3.37 -13.51
C ASN A 149 1.99 -2.68 -14.27
N ARG A 150 0.87 -3.34 -14.61
CA ARG A 150 -0.25 -2.67 -15.32
C ARG A 150 -0.96 -1.64 -14.44
N ASN A 151 -1.13 -1.90 -13.16
CA ASN A 151 -1.73 -0.96 -12.21
C ASN A 151 -0.79 0.20 -11.92
N LEU A 152 0.51 -0.05 -11.75
CA LEU A 152 1.53 0.98 -11.66
C LEU A 152 1.64 1.77 -12.96
N SER A 153 1.62 1.12 -14.11
CA SER A 153 1.66 1.78 -15.42
C SER A 153 0.42 2.64 -15.65
N ARG A 154 -0.75 2.20 -15.17
CA ARG A 154 -1.99 2.99 -15.21
C ARG A 154 -1.89 4.20 -14.30
N TYR A 155 -1.35 4.03 -13.09
CA TYR A 155 -1.13 5.13 -12.15
C TYR A 155 -0.09 6.14 -12.68
N VAL A 156 1.01 5.64 -13.24
CA VAL A 156 2.05 6.45 -13.92
C VAL A 156 1.44 7.17 -15.12
N LEU A 157 0.63 6.51 -15.94
CA LEU A 157 -0.06 7.15 -17.08
C LEU A 157 -1.06 8.22 -16.62
N GLU A 158 -1.76 7.99 -15.51
CA GLU A 158 -2.68 8.96 -14.94
C GLU A 158 -1.93 10.17 -14.36
N LEU A 159 -0.78 9.93 -13.72
CA LEU A 159 0.12 10.98 -13.25
C LEU A 159 0.71 11.78 -14.43
N ASP A 160 1.19 11.11 -15.48
CA ASP A 160 1.70 11.74 -16.69
C ASP A 160 0.62 12.60 -17.34
N LYS A 161 -0.62 12.09 -17.41
CA LYS A 161 -1.76 12.85 -17.94
C LYS A 161 -2.09 14.07 -17.08
N LYS A 162 -2.02 13.94 -15.75
CA LYS A 162 -2.20 15.08 -14.82
C LYS A 162 -1.08 16.12 -15.01
N VAL A 163 0.18 15.69 -15.11
CA VAL A 163 1.33 16.56 -15.37
C VAL A 163 1.19 17.25 -16.73
N GLU A 164 0.76 16.54 -17.78
CA GLU A 164 0.53 17.08 -19.11
C GLU A 164 -0.59 18.13 -19.12
N VAL A 165 -1.71 17.87 -18.43
CA VAL A 165 -2.80 18.84 -18.29
C VAL A 165 -2.33 20.08 -17.55
N LEU A 166 -1.57 19.94 -16.46
CA LEU A 166 -1.00 21.06 -15.72
C LEU A 166 -0.01 21.87 -16.57
N ALA A 167 0.81 21.20 -17.40
CA ALA A 167 1.70 21.86 -18.35
C ALA A 167 0.92 22.64 -19.43
N LYS A 168 -0.16 22.06 -19.98
CA LYS A 168 -1.05 22.74 -20.94
C LYS A 168 -1.73 23.96 -20.33
N VAL A 169 -2.20 23.85 -19.08
CA VAL A 169 -2.80 24.98 -18.34
C VAL A 169 -1.77 26.09 -18.13
N LYS A 170 -0.55 25.73 -17.68
CA LYS A 170 0.55 26.69 -17.49
C LYS A 170 0.95 27.39 -18.80
N ASN A 171 1.01 26.66 -19.91
CA ASN A 171 1.36 27.23 -21.22
C ASN A 171 0.29 28.19 -21.72
N ARG A 172 -1.00 27.82 -21.61
CA ARG A 172 -2.13 28.72 -21.91
C ARG A 172 -2.12 29.99 -21.07
N ILE A 173 -1.79 29.89 -19.78
CA ILE A 173 -1.63 31.07 -18.92
C ILE A 173 -0.43 31.94 -19.36
N SER A 174 0.67 31.29 -19.78
CA SER A 174 1.87 32.00 -20.25
C SER A 174 1.67 32.73 -21.58
N GLU A 175 0.83 32.18 -22.47
CA GLU A 175 0.40 32.83 -23.72
C GLU A 175 -0.47 34.07 -23.48
N LEU A 176 -1.09 34.20 -22.30
CA LEU A 176 -1.88 35.35 -21.92
C LEU A 176 -1.05 36.49 -21.32
N TYR A 177 0.16 36.22 -20.82
CA TYR A 177 1.04 37.25 -20.24
C TYR A 177 1.31 38.48 -21.12
N PRO A 178 1.48 38.36 -22.46
CA PRO A 178 1.69 39.50 -23.34
C PRO A 178 0.40 40.30 -23.62
N ARG A 179 -0.78 39.75 -23.28
CA ARG A 179 -2.10 40.28 -23.63
C ARG A 179 -2.83 40.91 -22.43
N VAL A 180 -2.20 40.95 -21.27
CA VAL A 180 -2.78 41.43 -20.01
C VAL A 180 -1.88 42.47 -19.35
N ASP A 181 -2.51 43.35 -18.57
CA ASP A 181 -1.91 44.37 -17.73
C ASP A 181 -1.13 43.76 -16.55
N ASP A 182 -0.19 44.54 -16.01
CA ASP A 182 0.72 44.09 -14.93
C ASP A 182 0.02 43.57 -13.65
N PRO A 183 -1.11 44.15 -13.19
CA PRO A 183 -1.88 43.60 -12.05
C PRO A 183 -2.43 42.20 -12.33
N THR A 184 -3.06 42.01 -13.48
CA THR A 184 -3.62 40.72 -13.92
C THR A 184 -2.51 39.68 -14.16
N ARG A 185 -1.35 40.11 -14.64
CA ARG A 185 -0.16 39.24 -14.78
C ARG A 185 0.33 38.73 -13.42
N ALA A 186 0.29 39.56 -12.38
CA ALA A 186 0.67 39.16 -11.03
C ALA A 186 -0.28 38.10 -10.45
N GLU A 187 -1.60 38.24 -10.66
CA GLU A 187 -2.60 37.24 -10.26
C GLU A 187 -2.43 35.91 -11.01
N LEU A 188 -2.22 35.96 -12.34
CA LEU A 188 -1.95 34.76 -13.13
C LEU A 188 -0.65 34.05 -12.68
N THR A 189 0.36 34.82 -12.31
CA THR A 189 1.62 34.29 -11.76
C THR A 189 1.41 33.65 -10.38
N ALA A 190 0.56 34.24 -9.54
CA ALA A 190 0.17 33.67 -8.24
C ALA A 190 -0.59 32.35 -8.40
N ILE A 191 -1.50 32.24 -9.37
CA ILE A 191 -2.22 31.00 -9.72
C ILE A 191 -1.23 29.93 -10.21
N VAL A 192 -0.26 30.28 -11.07
CA VAL A 192 0.78 29.33 -11.50
C VAL A 192 1.66 28.88 -10.32
N ASN A 193 1.94 29.77 -9.37
CA ASN A 193 2.74 29.44 -8.20
C ASN A 193 1.96 28.62 -7.14
N SER A 194 0.65 28.81 -6.99
CA SER A 194 -0.18 27.97 -6.13
C SER A 194 -0.29 26.56 -6.70
N ILE A 195 -0.43 26.40 -8.02
CA ILE A 195 -0.38 25.10 -8.71
C ILE A 195 0.97 24.40 -8.47
N LYS A 196 2.09 25.12 -8.50
CA LYS A 196 3.42 24.57 -8.17
C LYS A 196 3.55 24.20 -6.69
N ALA A 197 2.96 24.99 -5.79
CA ALA A 197 2.98 24.72 -4.36
C ALA A 197 2.19 23.45 -4.01
N SER A 198 1.03 23.23 -4.67
CA SER A 198 0.24 22.00 -4.54
C SER A 198 0.91 20.77 -5.14
N ALA A 199 1.85 20.94 -6.09
CA ALA A 199 2.65 19.86 -6.66
C ALA A 199 3.94 19.57 -5.86
N ASN A 200 4.38 20.50 -5.01
CA ASN A 200 5.47 20.31 -4.06
C ASN A 200 4.92 19.66 -2.79
N ASP A 201 4.49 18.42 -2.95
CA ASP A 201 3.92 17.60 -1.88
C ASP A 201 5.04 17.21 -0.89
N ALA A 202 5.04 17.84 0.28
CA ALA A 202 5.81 17.35 1.42
C ALA A 202 5.41 15.91 1.81
N ASN A 203 4.26 15.43 1.33
CA ASN A 203 3.71 14.10 1.60
C ASN A 203 4.19 13.00 0.63
N LEU A 204 4.65 13.34 -0.59
CA LEU A 204 5.05 12.33 -1.60
C LEU A 204 6.17 11.41 -1.13
N TRP A 205 7.14 11.96 -0.38
CA TRP A 205 8.21 11.15 0.19
C TRP A 205 7.72 10.28 1.35
N ASP A 206 6.83 10.80 2.19
CA ASP A 206 6.31 10.06 3.33
C ASP A 206 5.36 8.94 2.89
N ASP A 207 4.54 9.18 1.86
CA ASP A 207 3.70 8.18 1.21
C ASP A 207 4.56 7.11 0.52
N PHE A 208 5.57 7.53 -0.25
CA PHE A 208 6.52 6.60 -0.86
C PHE A 208 7.24 5.79 0.21
N LYS A 209 7.68 6.43 1.30
CA LYS A 209 8.42 5.76 2.37
C LYS A 209 7.54 4.77 3.10
N LEU A 210 6.28 5.10 3.36
CA LEU A 210 5.30 4.19 3.94
C LEU A 210 5.10 2.96 3.05
N TYR A 211 4.86 3.17 1.76
CA TYR A 211 4.72 2.08 0.78
C TYR A 211 6.01 1.24 0.64
N PHE A 212 7.17 1.90 0.62
CA PHE A 212 8.47 1.25 0.55
C PHE A 212 8.75 0.40 1.79
N GLN A 213 8.41 0.89 2.98
CA GLN A 213 8.56 0.15 4.23
C GLN A 213 7.59 -1.04 4.32
N GLN A 214 6.39 -0.95 3.74
CA GLN A 214 5.47 -2.08 3.65
C GLN A 214 6.02 -3.19 2.73
N THR A 215 6.59 -2.81 1.59
CA THR A 215 7.15 -3.77 0.60
C THR A 215 8.54 -4.28 0.97
N ASN A 216 9.34 -3.48 1.68
CA ASN A 216 10.73 -3.76 2.03
C ASN A 216 11.02 -3.45 3.52
N PRO A 217 10.36 -4.13 4.48
CA PRO A 217 10.33 -3.74 5.90
C PRO A 217 11.69 -3.81 6.61
N ARG A 218 12.63 -4.60 6.09
CA ARG A 218 13.97 -4.78 6.68
C ARG A 218 15.09 -4.05 5.93
N PHE A 219 14.85 -3.66 4.68
CA PHE A 219 15.87 -3.09 3.80
C PHE A 219 16.56 -1.86 4.38
N LEU A 220 15.80 -0.85 4.82
CA LEU A 220 16.38 0.40 5.33
C LEU A 220 17.26 0.15 6.55
N ARG A 221 16.81 -0.74 7.46
CA ARG A 221 17.58 -1.11 8.65
C ARG A 221 18.82 -1.92 8.28
N ALA A 222 18.69 -2.93 7.41
CA ALA A 222 19.80 -3.75 6.97
C ALA A 222 20.86 -2.95 6.21
N LEU A 223 20.42 -2.01 5.36
CA LEU A 223 21.31 -1.15 4.60
C LEU A 223 22.03 -0.13 5.48
N ALA A 224 21.33 0.49 6.44
CA ALA A 224 21.94 1.40 7.41
C ALA A 224 22.93 0.69 8.34
N GLN A 225 22.67 -0.57 8.70
CA GLN A 225 23.60 -1.39 9.49
C GLN A 225 24.84 -1.80 8.68
N LYS A 226 24.66 -2.24 7.42
CA LYS A 226 25.79 -2.61 6.55
C LYS A 226 26.64 -1.40 6.14
N HIS A 227 26.02 -0.23 5.97
CA HIS A 227 26.67 0.98 5.48
C HIS A 227 26.32 2.21 6.33
N PRO A 228 26.89 2.34 7.53
CA PRO A 228 26.57 3.42 8.47
C PRO A 228 26.98 4.82 7.97
N MET A 229 27.82 4.93 6.94
CA MET A 229 28.23 6.21 6.34
C MET A 229 27.22 6.79 5.34
N LEU A 230 26.10 6.10 5.10
CA LEU A 230 25.02 6.61 4.24
C LEU A 230 24.20 7.66 4.98
N THR A 231 24.02 8.82 4.35
CA THR A 231 23.13 9.86 4.83
C THR A 231 21.67 9.51 4.55
N SER A 232 20.74 10.23 5.17
CA SER A 232 19.29 10.10 4.88
C SER A 232 18.96 10.29 3.39
N ILE A 233 19.67 11.19 2.71
CA ILE A 233 19.52 11.43 1.26
C ILE A 233 20.01 10.21 0.47
N ASP A 234 21.15 9.62 0.87
CA ASP A 234 21.67 8.41 0.23
C ASP A 234 20.69 7.23 0.39
N LEU A 235 20.14 7.03 1.59
CA LEU A 235 19.15 5.98 1.87
C LEU A 235 17.89 6.16 1.03
N LYS A 236 17.38 7.40 0.95
CA LYS A 236 16.25 7.76 0.07
C LYS A 236 16.52 7.38 -1.38
N TYR A 237 17.72 7.68 -1.87
CA TYR A 237 18.14 7.32 -3.21
C TYR A 237 18.21 5.80 -3.44
N CYS A 238 18.69 5.06 -2.44
CA CYS A 238 18.72 3.60 -2.49
C CYS A 238 17.34 2.97 -2.56
N CYS A 239 16.34 3.56 -1.88
CA CYS A 239 14.95 3.10 -1.99
C CYS A 239 14.43 3.22 -3.42
N TYR A 240 14.67 4.35 -4.10
CA TYR A 240 14.27 4.52 -5.50
C TYR A 240 14.92 3.49 -6.43
N LEU A 241 16.20 3.20 -6.20
CA LEU A 241 16.93 2.19 -6.99
C LEU A 241 16.44 0.76 -6.72
N LYS A 242 16.11 0.42 -5.47
CA LYS A 242 15.55 -0.89 -5.10
C LYS A 242 14.17 -1.10 -5.74
N MET A 243 13.40 -0.02 -5.92
CA MET A 243 12.11 0.00 -6.62
C MET A 243 12.23 0.02 -8.15
N ASN A 244 13.42 -0.18 -8.71
CA ASN A 244 13.68 -0.19 -10.15
C ASN A 244 13.31 1.11 -10.89
N MET A 245 13.27 2.25 -10.20
CA MET A 245 13.08 3.52 -10.88
C MET A 245 14.25 3.79 -11.86
N THR A 246 13.91 4.28 -13.05
CA THR A 246 14.91 4.62 -14.05
C THR A 246 15.67 5.88 -13.65
N ASN A 247 16.80 6.15 -14.30
CA ASN A 247 17.54 7.40 -14.07
C ASN A 247 16.68 8.63 -14.37
N ASP A 248 15.83 8.55 -15.40
CA ASP A 248 14.98 9.66 -15.83
C ASP A 248 13.80 9.89 -14.89
N ASP A 249 13.28 8.81 -14.26
CA ASP A 249 12.27 8.90 -13.20
C ASP A 249 12.86 9.58 -11.96
N ILE A 250 14.04 9.13 -11.52
CA ILE A 250 14.73 9.70 -10.35
C ILE A 250 15.09 11.17 -10.59
N ARG A 251 15.54 11.50 -11.80
CA ARG A 251 15.82 12.87 -12.24
C ARG A 251 14.58 13.75 -12.10
N SER A 252 13.45 13.30 -12.63
CA SER A 252 12.19 14.04 -12.63
C SER A 252 11.62 14.17 -11.21
N LEU A 253 11.69 13.10 -10.42
CA LEU A 253 11.20 13.05 -9.05
C LEU A 253 12.00 13.97 -8.09
N LEU A 254 13.32 14.04 -8.27
CA LEU A 254 14.19 14.87 -7.44
C LEU A 254 14.40 16.29 -7.99
N GLY A 255 13.91 16.58 -9.20
CA GLY A 255 14.13 17.88 -9.86
C GLY A 255 15.59 18.20 -10.15
N ILE A 256 16.44 17.19 -10.34
CA ILE A 256 17.89 17.34 -10.59
C ILE A 256 18.23 17.08 -12.06
N ASN A 257 19.49 17.29 -12.47
CA ASN A 257 19.95 16.95 -13.80
C ASN A 257 20.48 15.50 -13.90
N GLN A 258 20.60 14.97 -15.12
CA GLN A 258 21.03 13.59 -15.36
C GLN A 258 22.45 13.31 -14.84
N GLU A 259 23.33 14.30 -14.88
CA GLU A 259 24.70 14.18 -14.39
C GLU A 259 24.76 14.05 -12.86
N SER A 260 23.83 14.70 -12.16
CA SER A 260 23.67 14.59 -10.71
C SER A 260 23.21 13.19 -10.30
N VAL A 261 22.35 12.55 -11.11
CA VAL A 261 21.89 11.17 -10.91
C VAL A 261 23.07 10.19 -11.06
N ARG A 262 23.90 10.37 -12.09
CA ARG A 262 25.12 9.55 -12.31
C ARG A 262 26.13 9.72 -11.19
N THR A 263 26.40 10.97 -10.82
CA THR A 263 27.33 11.32 -9.74
C THR A 263 26.88 10.74 -8.41
N HIS A 264 25.58 10.78 -8.09
CA HIS A 264 25.03 10.14 -6.88
C HIS A 264 25.28 8.63 -6.88
N LYS A 265 25.00 7.93 -7.99
CA LYS A 265 25.26 6.48 -8.11
C LYS A 265 26.73 6.13 -7.91
N TYR A 266 27.63 6.93 -8.48
CA TYR A 266 29.07 6.76 -8.28
C TYR A 266 29.47 6.94 -6.81
N ARG A 267 28.97 8.00 -6.15
CA ARG A 267 29.21 8.26 -4.72
C ARG A 267 28.66 7.13 -3.84
N LEU A 268 27.47 6.61 -4.13
CA LEU A 268 26.88 5.47 -3.41
C LEU A 268 27.77 4.23 -3.52
N LYS A 269 28.23 3.87 -4.72
CA LYS A 269 29.17 2.76 -4.91
C LYS A 269 30.44 2.93 -4.07
N LYS A 270 31.00 4.15 -4.04
CA LYS A 270 32.20 4.45 -3.25
C LYS A 270 31.94 4.38 -1.74
N LYS A 271 30.82 4.92 -1.26
CA LYS A 271 30.42 4.88 0.16
C LYS A 271 30.12 3.47 0.65
N MET A 272 29.60 2.61 -0.22
CA MET A 272 29.31 1.20 0.06
C MET A 272 30.48 0.26 -0.22
N SER A 273 31.64 0.80 -0.62
CA SER A 273 32.85 0.03 -0.98
C SER A 273 32.59 -1.10 -1.99
N LEU A 274 31.71 -0.87 -2.97
CA LEU A 274 31.36 -1.88 -3.96
C LEU A 274 32.45 -1.99 -5.05
N PRO A 275 32.81 -3.21 -5.51
CA PRO A 275 33.67 -3.42 -6.66
C PRO A 275 33.14 -2.71 -7.91
N LYS A 276 34.05 -2.28 -8.80
CA LYS A 276 33.67 -1.59 -10.05
C LYS A 276 32.65 -2.39 -10.87
N GLU A 277 32.89 -3.70 -10.97
CA GLU A 277 32.09 -4.66 -11.72
C GLU A 277 30.72 -4.96 -11.08
N GLN A 278 30.58 -4.73 -9.76
CA GLN A 278 29.33 -5.02 -9.09
C GLN A 278 28.28 -3.96 -9.45
N ASN A 279 27.14 -4.41 -9.97
CA ASN A 279 26.01 -3.53 -10.27
C ASN A 279 25.34 -3.07 -8.97
N LEU A 280 25.17 -1.75 -8.81
CA LEU A 280 24.57 -1.16 -7.60
C LEU A 280 23.12 -1.63 -7.37
N ILE A 281 22.31 -1.75 -8.43
CA ILE A 281 20.92 -2.20 -8.32
C ILE A 281 20.88 -3.66 -7.89
N THR A 282 21.69 -4.52 -8.52
CA THR A 282 21.81 -5.94 -8.13
C THR A 282 22.25 -6.10 -6.69
N TYR A 283 23.23 -5.29 -6.24
CA TYR A 283 23.65 -5.28 -4.84
C TYR A 283 22.50 -4.91 -3.90
N LEU A 284 21.80 -3.80 -4.16
CA LEU A 284 20.67 -3.36 -3.33
C LEU A 284 19.54 -4.40 -3.30
N ARG A 285 19.29 -5.10 -4.41
CA ARG A 285 18.30 -6.18 -4.47
C ARG A 285 18.65 -7.34 -3.54
N ALA A 286 19.93 -7.66 -3.35
CA ALA A 286 20.40 -8.72 -2.46
C ALA A 286 20.46 -8.31 -0.96
N VAL A 287 20.15 -7.05 -0.62
CA VAL A 287 20.00 -6.62 0.77
C VAL A 287 18.55 -6.83 1.20
N ASP A 288 18.35 -7.71 2.18
CA ASP A 288 17.06 -7.99 2.85
C ASP A 288 17.02 -7.43 4.26
#